data_AF-A0A4R6MLI3-F1
#
_entry.id   AF-A0A4R6MLI3-F1
#
_cell.length_a   1.000
_cell.length_b   1.000
_cell.length_c   1.000
_cell.angle_alpha   90.00
_cell.angle_beta   90.00
_cell.angle_gamma   90.00
#
_symmetry.space_group_name_H-M   'P 1'
#
loop_
_entity.id
_entity.type
_entity.pdbx_description
1 polymer ?
#
loop_
_entity_poly.entity_id
_entity_poly.type
_entity_poly.pdbx_seq_one_letter_code
_entity_poly.pdbx_strand_id
1 'polypeptide(L)'
;MSLIAWSLPKKTQLPAVSLLGNLFVLWFAPYAFVAMSISACLVYLISHAKSQKGHWVLLGVGYCISQFLLLRFLQEHSVDLGLGGSFSVLGVAYFTCRDVHYLVESYKGNVRKNIVTFWYYQSFLPVMIAGPINRYHEFEREIQRRSLDFDQISKGIERIIYGYAKVTVLGNYLIEHKIQSYLTQLPNQESILHSWLVSLADWAYLYAQFSGWSDVAIGFSLCIGIKVSENFNRPLSSKSLVDFWKRWHISLSSWCKDYVFTPALLITRNLFIAISLSMVTMGLWHESSLYYIFWGIYHAIGITLCRLYMKQDNEIVEYLRQRFWWSSFTRALTIFYLINASVFIGLFYDGLY
;
A
#
# COMPACT_ATOMS: atom_id res chain seq x y z
N MET A 1 -17.53 14.35 9.18
CA MET A 1 -17.18 13.36 10.23
C MET A 1 -16.40 13.97 11.37
N SER A 2 -15.23 14.58 11.15
CA SER A 2 -14.37 15.09 12.23
C SER A 2 -15.04 16.17 13.10
N LEU A 3 -15.75 17.14 12.51
CA LEU A 3 -16.48 18.17 13.26
C LEU A 3 -17.54 17.56 14.19
N ILE A 4 -18.34 16.62 13.65
CA ILE A 4 -19.37 15.89 14.41
C ILE A 4 -18.72 15.08 15.54
N ALA A 5 -17.58 14.45 15.27
CA ALA A 5 -16.86 13.69 16.28
C ALA A 5 -16.42 14.58 17.45
N TRP A 6 -15.91 15.77 17.18
CA TRP A 6 -15.41 16.68 18.22
C TRP A 6 -16.53 17.43 18.97
N SER A 7 -17.71 17.60 18.37
CA SER A 7 -18.88 18.18 19.05
C SER A 7 -19.56 17.23 20.06
N LEU A 8 -19.22 15.93 20.01
CA LEU A 8 -19.81 14.91 20.88
C LEU A 8 -19.01 14.70 22.18
N PRO A 9 -19.64 14.20 23.26
CA PRO A 9 -18.93 13.80 24.48
C PRO A 9 -17.82 12.79 24.18
N LYS A 10 -16.67 12.88 24.89
CA LYS A 10 -15.45 12.08 24.62
C LYS A 10 -15.71 10.58 24.42
N LYS A 11 -16.65 10.00 25.17
CA LYS A 11 -17.02 8.57 25.09
C LYS A 11 -17.72 8.17 23.78
N THR A 12 -18.46 9.08 23.14
CA THR A 12 -19.27 8.79 21.94
C THR A 12 -18.61 9.21 20.64
N GLN A 13 -17.48 9.93 20.71
CA GLN A 13 -16.78 10.43 19.52
C GLN A 13 -16.32 9.31 18.57
N LEU A 14 -15.62 8.28 19.06
CA LEU A 14 -15.18 7.14 18.21
C LEU A 14 -16.32 6.28 17.71
N PRO A 15 -17.32 5.91 18.56
CA PRO A 15 -18.53 5.28 18.06
C PRO A 15 -19.16 6.06 16.90
N ALA A 16 -19.26 7.40 17.00
CA ALA A 16 -19.81 8.23 15.95
C ALA A 16 -18.95 8.26 14.68
N VAL A 17 -17.61 8.36 14.82
CA VAL A 17 -16.68 8.29 13.67
C VAL A 17 -16.81 6.94 12.97
N SER A 18 -16.79 5.85 13.72
CA SER A 18 -16.93 4.51 13.16
C SER A 18 -18.31 4.32 12.52
N LEU A 19 -19.40 4.73 13.18
CA LEU A 19 -20.75 4.62 12.63
C LEU A 19 -20.90 5.39 11.31
N LEU A 20 -20.52 6.67 11.28
CA LEU A 20 -20.59 7.49 10.07
C LEU A 20 -19.71 6.92 8.95
N GLY A 21 -18.56 6.34 9.31
CA GLY A 21 -17.66 5.72 8.35
C GLY A 21 -18.26 4.46 7.74
N ASN A 22 -18.85 3.61 8.57
CA ASN A 22 -19.53 2.40 8.13
C ASN A 22 -20.78 2.72 7.28
N LEU A 23 -21.57 3.74 7.65
CA LEU A 23 -22.70 4.19 6.83
C LEU A 23 -22.23 4.70 5.46
N PHE A 24 -21.11 5.43 5.41
CA PHE A 24 -20.52 5.87 4.15
C PHE A 24 -20.11 4.67 3.28
N VAL A 25 -19.38 3.70 3.82
CA VAL A 25 -18.96 2.51 3.06
C VAL A 25 -20.17 1.68 2.63
N LEU A 26 -21.16 1.53 3.49
CA LEU A 26 -22.40 0.80 3.17
C LEU A 26 -23.15 1.46 2.01
N TRP A 27 -23.18 2.80 1.96
CA TRP A 27 -23.83 3.55 0.88
C TRP A 27 -23.09 3.41 -0.46
N PHE A 28 -21.75 3.53 -0.45
CA PHE A 28 -20.96 3.56 -1.69
C PHE A 28 -20.45 2.19 -2.15
N ALA A 29 -20.21 1.26 -1.23
CA ALA A 29 -19.61 -0.05 -1.49
C ALA A 29 -20.17 -1.11 -0.52
N PRO A 30 -21.47 -1.47 -0.62
CA PRO A 30 -22.13 -2.38 0.32
C PRO A 30 -21.48 -3.76 0.38
N TYR A 31 -21.02 -4.30 -0.76
CA TYR A 31 -20.33 -5.59 -0.81
C TYR A 31 -18.98 -5.56 -0.07
N ALA A 32 -18.21 -4.48 -0.22
CA ALA A 32 -16.98 -4.28 0.54
C ALA A 32 -17.24 -4.21 2.05
N PHE A 33 -18.30 -3.48 2.47
CA PHE A 33 -18.71 -3.43 3.87
C PHE A 33 -19.04 -4.80 4.43
N VAL A 34 -19.85 -5.59 3.72
CA VAL A 34 -20.24 -6.96 4.13
C VAL A 34 -19.02 -7.86 4.21
N ALA A 35 -18.16 -7.86 3.19
CA ALA A 35 -16.94 -8.66 3.15
C ALA A 35 -15.99 -8.32 4.30
N MET A 36 -15.75 -7.03 4.55
CA MET A 36 -14.96 -6.54 5.67
C MET A 36 -15.56 -6.96 7.02
N SER A 37 -16.89 -6.88 7.16
CA SER A 37 -17.60 -7.23 8.39
C SER A 37 -17.47 -8.72 8.73
N ILE A 38 -17.68 -9.57 7.71
CA ILE A 38 -17.52 -11.03 7.83
C ILE A 38 -16.06 -11.36 8.17
N SER A 39 -15.11 -10.74 7.46
CA SER A 39 -13.68 -10.96 7.70
C SER A 39 -13.30 -10.60 9.13
N ALA A 40 -13.66 -9.40 9.58
CA ALA A 40 -13.38 -8.93 10.94
C ALA A 40 -13.99 -9.86 12.00
N CYS A 41 -15.24 -10.28 11.81
CA CYS A 41 -15.88 -11.21 12.74
C CYS A 41 -15.11 -12.54 12.83
N LEU A 42 -14.81 -13.16 11.69
CA LEU A 42 -14.12 -14.45 11.64
C LEU A 42 -12.68 -14.36 12.16
N VAL A 43 -11.93 -13.34 11.76
CA VAL A 43 -10.57 -13.08 12.25
C VAL A 43 -10.56 -12.88 13.76
N TYR A 44 -11.52 -12.13 14.29
CA TYR A 44 -11.64 -11.95 15.73
C TYR A 44 -11.94 -13.29 16.43
N LEU A 45 -12.89 -14.08 15.93
CA LEU A 45 -13.23 -15.39 16.49
C LEU A 45 -12.04 -16.37 16.44
N ILE A 46 -11.35 -16.45 15.30
CA ILE A 46 -10.15 -17.29 15.11
C ILE A 46 -9.06 -16.87 16.10
N SER A 47 -8.82 -15.57 16.26
CA SER A 47 -7.84 -15.07 17.24
C SER A 47 -8.19 -15.42 18.69
N HIS A 48 -9.47 -15.65 19.00
CA HIS A 48 -9.96 -16.03 20.33
C HIS A 48 -9.97 -17.53 20.58
N ALA A 49 -9.81 -18.35 19.54
CA ALA A 49 -9.71 -19.79 19.69
C ALA A 49 -8.50 -20.12 20.59
N LYS A 50 -8.78 -20.65 21.78
CA LYS A 50 -7.75 -21.06 22.75
C LYS A 50 -7.02 -22.30 22.25
N SER A 51 -5.96 -22.12 21.47
CA SER A 51 -5.03 -23.20 21.12
C SER A 51 -3.61 -22.79 21.45
N GLN A 52 -2.91 -23.62 22.23
CA GLN A 52 -1.50 -23.42 22.56
C GLN A 52 -0.57 -23.70 21.36
N LYS A 53 -1.05 -24.43 20.34
CA LYS A 53 -0.27 -24.74 19.14
C LYS A 53 -0.64 -23.75 18.05
N GLY A 54 0.30 -22.92 17.60
CA GLY A 54 0.13 -21.80 16.66
C GLY A 54 -0.48 -22.11 15.28
N HIS A 55 -0.98 -23.32 15.02
CA HIS A 55 -1.63 -23.71 13.77
C HIS A 55 -2.85 -22.86 13.42
N TRP A 56 -3.56 -22.32 14.42
CA TRP A 56 -4.72 -21.46 14.20
C TRP A 56 -4.36 -20.18 13.42
N VAL A 57 -3.11 -19.70 13.56
CA VAL A 57 -2.62 -18.53 12.83
C VAL A 57 -2.46 -18.86 11.36
N LEU A 58 -1.89 -20.02 11.05
CA LEU A 58 -1.71 -20.48 9.68
C LEU A 58 -3.08 -20.67 9.01
N LEU A 59 -4.05 -21.24 9.72
CA LEU A 59 -5.42 -21.37 9.23
C LEU A 59 -6.09 -20.00 9.03
N GLY A 60 -5.92 -19.07 9.97
CA GLY A 60 -6.46 -17.72 9.85
C GLY A 60 -5.84 -16.91 8.70
N VAL A 61 -4.52 -17.00 8.52
CA VAL A 61 -3.82 -16.38 7.39
C VAL A 61 -4.24 -17.03 6.08
N GLY A 62 -4.36 -18.37 6.04
CA GLY A 62 -4.90 -19.09 4.89
C GLY A 62 -6.31 -18.64 4.53
N TYR A 63 -7.19 -18.47 5.52
CA TYR A 63 -8.52 -17.89 5.33
C TYR A 63 -8.46 -16.47 4.73
N CYS A 64 -7.61 -15.58 5.26
CA CYS A 64 -7.47 -14.21 4.76
C CYS A 64 -7.02 -14.19 3.30
N ILE A 65 -6.06 -15.03 2.93
CA ILE A 65 -5.56 -15.16 1.56
C ILE A 65 -6.65 -15.72 0.64
N SER A 66 -7.32 -16.81 1.04
CA SER A 66 -8.40 -17.40 0.25
C SER A 66 -9.56 -16.42 0.05
N GLN A 67 -9.91 -15.64 1.07
CA GLN A 67 -10.93 -14.60 0.98
C GLN A 67 -10.51 -13.50 0.00
N PHE A 68 -9.26 -13.02 0.10
CA PHE A 68 -8.73 -12.01 -0.82
C PHE A 68 -8.79 -12.47 -2.28
N LEU A 69 -8.32 -13.68 -2.56
CA LEU A 69 -8.34 -14.27 -3.91
C LEU A 69 -9.77 -14.47 -4.42
N LEU A 70 -10.67 -14.98 -3.58
CA LEU A 70 -12.08 -15.17 -3.94
C LEU A 70 -12.75 -13.84 -4.27
N LEU A 71 -12.58 -12.82 -3.44
CA LEU A 71 -13.20 -11.51 -3.65
C LEU A 71 -12.65 -10.81 -4.91
N ARG A 72 -11.36 -10.97 -5.20
CA ARG A 72 -10.75 -10.49 -6.46
C ARG A 72 -11.32 -11.23 -7.67
N PHE A 73 -11.38 -12.55 -7.61
CA PHE A 73 -11.97 -13.37 -8.67
C PHE A 73 -13.42 -12.98 -8.96
N LEU A 74 -14.24 -12.80 -7.91
CA LEU A 74 -15.62 -12.36 -8.03
C LEU A 74 -15.73 -10.94 -8.59
N GLN A 75 -14.77 -10.06 -8.29
CA GLN A 75 -14.74 -8.71 -8.85
C GLN A 75 -14.40 -8.71 -10.34
N GLU A 76 -13.44 -9.52 -10.75
CA GLU A 76 -13.04 -9.66 -12.15
C GLU A 76 -14.16 -10.27 -13.01
N HIS A 77 -14.92 -11.23 -12.47
CA HIS A 77 -16.00 -11.93 -13.17
C HIS A 77 -17.41 -11.44 -12.78
N SER A 78 -17.53 -10.24 -12.19
CA SER A 78 -18.80 -9.77 -11.63
C SER A 78 -19.90 -9.61 -12.69
N VAL A 79 -19.52 -9.21 -13.90
CA VAL A 79 -20.43 -9.06 -15.04
C VAL A 79 -20.91 -10.42 -15.53
N ASP A 80 -20.00 -11.36 -15.74
CA ASP A 80 -20.30 -12.71 -16.25
C ASP A 80 -21.17 -13.51 -15.27
N LEU A 81 -20.99 -13.29 -13.96
CA LEU A 81 -21.75 -13.93 -12.90
C LEU A 81 -23.11 -13.26 -12.61
N GLY A 82 -23.47 -12.21 -13.36
CA GLY A 82 -24.73 -11.48 -13.16
C GLY A 82 -24.79 -10.69 -11.85
N LEU A 83 -23.66 -10.44 -11.19
CA LEU A 83 -23.56 -9.62 -9.98
C LEU A 83 -23.69 -8.11 -10.28
N GLY A 84 -23.64 -7.74 -11.57
CA GLY A 84 -23.81 -6.38 -12.07
C GLY A 84 -22.60 -5.48 -11.84
N GLY A 85 -22.55 -4.34 -12.55
CA GLY A 85 -21.44 -3.39 -12.50
C GLY A 85 -21.22 -2.69 -11.15
N SER A 86 -22.10 -2.91 -10.17
CA SER A 86 -22.02 -2.32 -8.82
C SER A 86 -21.26 -3.19 -7.82
N PHE A 87 -20.84 -4.40 -8.19
CA PHE A 87 -20.03 -5.25 -7.31
C PHE A 87 -18.60 -4.70 -7.22
N SER A 88 -18.27 -4.12 -6.06
CA SER A 88 -16.93 -3.62 -5.76
C SER A 88 -16.50 -4.06 -4.36
N VAL A 89 -15.31 -4.64 -4.27
CA VAL A 89 -14.66 -5.03 -3.00
C VAL A 89 -13.55 -4.03 -2.64
N LEU A 90 -13.92 -2.76 -2.70
CA LEU A 90 -13.04 -1.64 -2.40
C LEU A 90 -12.35 -1.81 -1.03
N GLY A 91 -11.03 -1.64 -0.98
CA GLY A 91 -10.27 -1.77 0.26
C GLY A 91 -9.94 -3.21 0.69
N VAL A 92 -10.34 -4.24 -0.07
CA VAL A 92 -10.03 -5.66 0.25
C VAL A 92 -8.56 -5.90 0.53
N ALA A 93 -7.67 -5.38 -0.32
CA ALA A 93 -6.24 -5.55 -0.16
C ALA A 93 -5.71 -4.93 1.15
N TYR A 94 -6.29 -3.81 1.59
CA TYR A 94 -5.89 -3.10 2.80
C TYR A 94 -6.40 -3.82 4.05
N PHE A 95 -7.67 -4.18 4.06
CA PHE A 95 -8.29 -4.80 5.23
C PHE A 95 -7.77 -6.24 5.43
N THR A 96 -7.48 -6.99 4.36
CA THR A 96 -6.79 -8.29 4.45
C THR A 96 -5.40 -8.15 5.09
N CYS A 97 -4.63 -7.12 4.73
CA CYS A 97 -3.34 -6.87 5.39
C CYS A 97 -3.50 -6.55 6.89
N ARG A 98 -4.58 -5.85 7.27
CA ARG A 98 -4.91 -5.56 8.68
C ARG A 98 -5.32 -6.82 9.44
N ASP A 99 -6.06 -7.72 8.81
CA ASP A 99 -6.50 -8.99 9.38
C ASP A 99 -5.32 -9.92 9.65
N VAL A 100 -4.45 -10.12 8.65
CA VAL A 100 -3.21 -10.90 8.81
C VAL A 100 -2.31 -10.28 9.89
N HIS A 101 -2.16 -8.96 9.90
CA HIS A 101 -1.44 -8.25 10.96
C HIS A 101 -2.02 -8.57 12.34
N TYR A 102 -3.34 -8.46 12.51
CA TYR A 102 -4.00 -8.70 13.79
C TYR A 102 -3.86 -10.16 14.25
N LEU A 103 -4.01 -11.14 13.34
CA LEU A 103 -3.82 -12.57 13.64
C LEU A 103 -2.39 -12.85 14.13
N VAL A 104 -1.39 -12.38 13.40
CA VAL A 104 0.02 -12.64 13.72
C VAL A 104 0.42 -11.94 15.03
N GLU A 105 0.01 -10.70 15.26
CA GLU A 105 0.32 -9.99 16.50
C GLU A 105 -0.47 -10.55 17.70
N SER A 106 -1.70 -11.05 17.49
CA SER A 106 -2.43 -11.78 18.52
C SER A 106 -1.74 -13.08 18.90
N TYR A 107 -1.06 -13.76 17.97
CA TYR A 107 -0.28 -14.95 18.26
C TYR A 107 0.99 -14.64 19.06
N LYS A 108 1.67 -13.54 18.73
CA LYS A 108 2.85 -13.06 19.47
C LYS A 108 2.51 -12.54 20.86
N GLY A 109 1.22 -12.38 21.21
CA GLY A 109 0.78 -11.82 22.48
C GLY A 109 0.88 -10.28 22.55
N ASN A 110 1.04 -9.61 21.41
CA ASN A 110 1.22 -8.16 21.34
C ASN A 110 -0.10 -7.37 21.27
N VAL A 111 -1.24 -8.06 21.29
CA VAL A 111 -2.57 -7.48 21.08
C VAL A 111 -3.46 -7.70 22.29
N ARG A 112 -4.03 -6.61 22.82
CA ARG A 112 -5.17 -6.70 23.74
C ARG A 112 -6.44 -6.92 22.94
N LYS A 113 -7.02 -8.11 23.11
CA LYS A 113 -8.23 -8.52 22.41
C LYS A 113 -9.45 -7.73 22.88
N ASN A 114 -9.99 -6.88 22.01
CA ASN A 114 -11.21 -6.11 22.23
C ASN A 114 -11.94 -5.95 20.90
N ILE A 115 -13.14 -6.52 20.77
CA ILE A 115 -13.91 -6.50 19.51
C ILE A 115 -14.24 -5.09 19.05
N VAL A 116 -14.52 -4.17 19.99
CA VAL A 116 -14.90 -2.79 19.66
C VAL A 116 -13.70 -2.02 19.11
N THR A 117 -12.53 -2.13 19.75
CA THR A 117 -11.28 -1.51 19.24
C THR A 117 -10.87 -2.12 17.91
N PHE A 118 -10.99 -3.43 17.76
CA PHE A 118 -10.72 -4.12 16.50
C PHE A 118 -11.67 -3.67 15.38
N TRP A 119 -12.95 -3.50 15.69
CA TRP A 119 -13.92 -2.94 14.75
C TRP A 119 -13.56 -1.52 14.33
N TYR A 120 -13.17 -0.65 15.28
CA TYR A 120 -12.71 0.70 14.94
C TYR A 120 -11.49 0.70 14.04
N TYR A 121 -10.55 -0.22 14.27
CA TYR A 121 -9.36 -0.39 13.44
C TYR A 121 -9.69 -0.82 12.02
N GLN A 122 -10.57 -1.80 11.86
CA GLN A 122 -10.97 -2.29 10.55
C GLN A 122 -11.81 -1.24 9.79
N SER A 123 -12.80 -0.67 10.47
CA SER A 123 -13.73 0.32 9.89
C SER A 123 -13.19 1.75 9.83
N PHE A 124 -11.89 1.97 10.10
CA PHE A 124 -11.31 3.30 10.08
C PHE A 124 -11.24 3.86 8.65
N LEU A 125 -12.29 4.58 8.27
CA LEU A 125 -12.54 5.08 6.90
C LEU A 125 -11.36 5.83 6.26
N PRO A 126 -10.66 6.77 6.93
CA PRO A 126 -9.64 7.60 6.28
C PRO A 126 -8.59 6.81 5.51
N VAL A 127 -8.26 5.61 5.98
CA VAL A 127 -7.22 4.75 5.39
C VAL A 127 -7.77 3.40 4.94
N MET A 128 -9.09 3.24 4.80
CA MET A 128 -9.70 1.96 4.43
C MET A 128 -9.44 1.60 2.96
N ILE A 129 -9.48 2.60 2.08
CA ILE A 129 -9.43 2.41 0.62
C ILE A 129 -8.04 2.72 0.08
N ALA A 130 -7.48 3.85 0.52
CA ALA A 130 -6.19 4.34 0.12
C ALA A 130 -5.51 4.98 1.32
N GLY A 131 -4.17 4.97 1.33
CA GLY A 131 -3.38 5.49 2.43
C GLY A 131 -2.61 4.39 3.18
N PRO A 132 -2.13 4.68 4.39
CA PRO A 132 -1.24 3.77 5.11
C PRO A 132 -1.94 2.50 5.64
N ILE A 133 -1.27 1.36 5.49
CA ILE A 133 -1.63 0.10 6.18
C ILE A 133 -1.19 0.22 7.64
N ASN A 134 -2.06 0.78 8.47
CA ASN A 134 -1.81 1.00 9.89
C ASN A 134 -1.55 -0.30 10.66
N ARG A 135 -0.75 -0.22 11.72
CA ARG A 135 -0.58 -1.31 12.68
C ARG A 135 -1.58 -1.16 13.84
N TYR A 136 -2.13 -2.27 14.32
CA TYR A 136 -3.14 -2.28 15.38
C TYR A 136 -2.64 -1.65 16.69
N HIS A 137 -1.42 -2.00 17.13
CA HIS A 137 -0.85 -1.50 18.39
C HIS A 137 -0.58 0.02 18.37
N GLU A 138 -0.27 0.60 17.21
CA GLU A 138 -0.14 2.05 17.03
C GLU A 138 -1.52 2.69 17.08
N PHE A 139 -2.48 2.13 16.35
CA PHE A 139 -3.85 2.62 16.30
C PHE A 139 -4.54 2.61 17.67
N GLU A 140 -4.40 1.52 18.44
CA GLU A 140 -4.94 1.42 19.81
C GLU A 140 -4.36 2.50 20.72
N ARG A 141 -3.05 2.75 20.63
CA ARG A 141 -2.36 3.78 21.41
C ARG A 141 -2.83 5.19 21.06
N GLU A 142 -2.99 5.47 19.77
CA GLU A 142 -3.48 6.77 19.28
C GLU A 142 -4.93 7.01 19.72
N ILE A 143 -5.79 5.98 19.68
CA ILE A 143 -7.16 6.06 20.22
C ILE A 143 -7.18 6.47 21.69
N GLN A 144 -6.28 5.91 22.51
CA GLN A 144 -6.22 6.20 23.95
C GLN A 144 -5.68 7.60 24.24
N ARG A 145 -4.72 8.07 23.44
CA ARG A 145 -4.07 9.38 23.58
C ARG A 145 -4.82 10.52 22.87
N ARG A 146 -5.90 10.19 22.17
CA ARG A 146 -6.66 11.14 21.36
C ARG A 146 -7.17 12.33 22.19
N SER A 147 -6.86 13.52 21.69
CA SER A 147 -7.26 14.81 22.24
C SER A 147 -7.52 15.80 21.10
N LEU A 148 -8.33 16.82 21.37
CA LEU A 148 -8.56 17.90 20.42
C LEU A 148 -7.31 18.78 20.38
N ASP A 149 -6.66 18.83 19.23
CA ASP A 149 -5.45 19.60 18.99
C ASP A 149 -5.59 20.37 17.67
N PHE A 150 -5.72 21.70 17.78
CA PHE A 150 -5.92 22.57 16.62
C PHE A 150 -4.71 22.61 15.69
N ASP A 151 -3.49 22.43 16.20
CA ASP A 151 -2.29 22.35 15.37
C ASP A 151 -2.32 21.08 14.49
N GLN A 152 -2.74 19.95 15.06
CA GLN A 152 -2.92 18.71 14.28
C GLN A 152 -4.04 18.83 13.25
N ILE A 153 -5.16 19.48 13.59
CA ILE A 153 -6.25 19.73 12.63
C ILE A 153 -5.76 20.63 11.50
N SER A 154 -5.04 21.72 11.81
CA SER A 154 -4.49 22.64 10.81
C SER A 154 -3.55 21.91 9.84
N LYS A 155 -2.61 21.12 10.38
CA LYS A 155 -1.71 20.27 9.58
C LYS A 155 -2.48 19.25 8.75
N GLY A 156 -3.56 18.68 9.30
CA GLY A 156 -4.43 17.76 8.60
C GLY A 156 -5.12 18.40 7.39
N ILE A 157 -5.66 19.61 7.57
CA ILE A 157 -6.30 20.38 6.49
C ILE A 157 -5.28 20.76 5.41
N GLU A 158 -4.11 21.26 5.80
CA GLU A 158 -3.02 21.56 4.87
C GLU A 158 -2.63 20.33 4.04
N ARG A 159 -2.50 19.17 4.71
CA ARG A 159 -2.18 17.90 4.04
C ARG A 159 -3.27 17.46 3.07
N ILE A 160 -4.55 17.65 3.41
CA ILE A 160 -5.68 17.37 2.50
C ILE A 160 -5.60 18.26 1.26
N ILE A 161 -5.35 19.57 1.43
CA ILE A 161 -5.26 20.52 0.33
C ILE A 161 -4.11 20.15 -0.62
N TYR A 162 -2.91 19.89 -0.09
CA TYR A 162 -1.78 19.48 -0.91
C TYR A 162 -2.00 18.13 -1.59
N GLY A 163 -2.59 17.17 -0.87
CA GLY A 163 -2.91 15.86 -1.43
C GLY A 163 -3.89 15.97 -2.59
N TYR A 164 -4.95 16.77 -2.42
CA TYR A 164 -5.95 17.00 -3.46
C TYR A 164 -5.38 17.77 -4.66
N ALA A 165 -4.51 18.75 -4.43
CA ALA A 165 -3.79 19.45 -5.50
C ALA A 165 -2.89 18.50 -6.31
N LYS A 166 -2.19 17.55 -5.65
CA LYS A 166 -1.42 16.52 -6.36
C LYS A 166 -2.29 15.63 -7.24
N VAL A 167 -3.45 15.21 -6.74
CA VAL A 167 -4.40 14.38 -7.52
C VAL A 167 -4.94 15.17 -8.71
N THR A 168 -5.55 16.32 -8.45
CA THR A 168 -6.34 17.04 -9.46
C THR A 168 -5.50 17.87 -10.42
N VAL A 169 -4.55 18.65 -9.91
CA VAL A 169 -3.75 19.57 -10.73
C VAL A 169 -2.56 18.84 -11.35
N LEU A 170 -1.79 18.11 -10.54
CA LEU A 170 -0.60 17.43 -11.05
C LEU A 170 -0.95 16.13 -11.80
N GLY A 171 -1.73 15.24 -11.19
CA GLY A 171 -2.15 13.97 -11.78
C GLY A 171 -3.07 14.17 -12.98
N ASN A 172 -4.32 14.57 -12.72
CA ASN A 172 -5.38 14.58 -13.73
C ASN A 172 -5.14 15.67 -14.80
N TYR A 173 -4.84 16.90 -14.39
CA TYR A 173 -4.71 18.00 -15.35
C TYR A 173 -3.36 18.01 -16.07
N LEU A 174 -2.24 18.06 -15.35
CA LEU A 174 -0.93 18.21 -15.99
C LEU A 174 -0.46 16.92 -16.65
N ILE A 175 -0.50 15.79 -15.94
CA ILE A 175 0.10 14.56 -16.47
C ILE A 175 -0.86 13.85 -17.43
N GLU A 176 -2.07 13.53 -17.00
CA GLU A 176 -3.04 12.79 -17.82
C GLU A 176 -3.56 13.67 -18.98
N HIS A 177 -4.17 14.81 -18.67
CA HIS A 177 -4.82 15.63 -19.70
C HIS A 177 -3.86 16.40 -20.62
N LYS A 178 -2.69 16.87 -20.14
CA LYS A 178 -1.71 17.58 -20.99
C LYS A 178 -0.62 16.67 -21.55
N ILE A 179 0.15 15.99 -20.69
CA ILE A 179 1.35 15.26 -21.12
C ILE A 179 0.98 13.97 -21.87
N GLN A 180 0.20 13.07 -21.25
CA GLN A 180 -0.18 11.79 -21.87
C GLN A 180 -1.01 12.03 -23.13
N SER A 181 -1.99 12.93 -23.10
CA SER A 181 -2.78 13.29 -24.30
C SER A 181 -1.92 13.86 -25.44
N TYR A 182 -0.86 14.61 -25.13
CA TYR A 182 0.07 15.07 -26.15
C TYR A 182 0.93 13.92 -26.69
N LEU A 183 1.42 13.04 -25.82
CA LEU A 183 2.22 11.88 -26.23
C LEU A 183 1.43 11.01 -27.22
N THR A 184 0.15 10.73 -26.96
CA THR A 184 -0.69 9.92 -27.87
C THR A 184 -0.94 10.56 -29.24
N GLN A 185 -0.66 11.85 -29.41
CA GLN A 185 -0.79 12.55 -30.70
C GLN A 185 0.52 12.58 -31.50
N LEU A 186 1.65 12.14 -30.91
CA LEU A 186 2.93 12.15 -31.60
C LEU A 186 2.99 11.09 -32.71
N PRO A 187 3.65 11.38 -33.85
CA PRO A 187 3.97 10.37 -34.86
C PRO A 187 4.99 9.35 -34.30
N ASN A 188 5.02 8.14 -34.88
CA ASN A 188 5.93 7.03 -34.51
C ASN A 188 5.72 6.48 -33.08
N GLN A 189 4.47 6.14 -32.74
CA GLN A 189 4.12 5.53 -31.45
C GLN A 189 4.84 4.19 -31.17
N GLU A 190 5.31 3.50 -32.21
CA GLU A 190 6.07 2.25 -32.09
C GLU A 190 7.55 2.46 -31.68
N SER A 191 8.02 3.70 -31.58
CA SER A 191 9.39 3.98 -31.17
C SER A 191 9.63 3.61 -29.70
N ILE A 192 10.77 2.99 -29.41
CA ILE A 192 11.25 2.71 -28.04
C ILE A 192 11.25 4.00 -27.19
N LEU A 193 11.63 5.14 -27.79
CA LEU A 193 11.63 6.42 -27.09
C LEU A 193 10.22 6.85 -26.69
N HIS A 194 9.23 6.61 -27.55
CA HIS A 194 7.83 6.90 -27.26
C HIS A 194 7.33 6.05 -26.09
N SER A 195 7.52 4.73 -26.13
CA SER A 195 7.14 3.83 -25.03
C SER A 195 7.80 4.20 -23.70
N TRP A 196 9.07 4.64 -23.74
CA TRP A 196 9.78 5.08 -22.55
C TRP A 196 9.22 6.40 -21.98
N LEU A 197 8.85 7.35 -22.83
CA LEU A 197 8.22 8.61 -22.40
C LEU A 197 6.81 8.39 -21.82
N VAL A 198 6.02 7.51 -22.42
CA VAL A 198 4.70 7.10 -21.90
C VAL A 198 4.87 6.46 -20.52
N SER A 199 5.78 5.51 -20.38
CA SER A 199 6.09 4.86 -19.11
C SER A 199 6.55 5.85 -18.03
N LEU A 200 7.36 6.85 -18.38
CA LEU A 200 7.76 7.92 -17.47
C LEU A 200 6.55 8.75 -17.01
N ALA A 201 5.65 9.10 -17.94
CA ALA A 201 4.42 9.82 -17.62
C ALA A 201 3.51 9.00 -16.70
N ASP A 202 3.39 7.69 -16.94
CA ASP A 202 2.60 6.77 -16.11
C ASP A 202 3.16 6.66 -14.69
N TRP A 203 4.49 6.57 -14.53
CA TRP A 203 5.12 6.60 -13.21
C TRP A 203 4.90 7.92 -12.47
N ALA A 204 4.96 9.04 -13.19
CA ALA A 204 4.68 10.36 -12.61
C ALA A 204 3.21 10.46 -12.18
N TYR A 205 2.28 10.00 -13.02
CA TYR A 205 0.85 9.96 -12.72
C TYR A 205 0.56 9.07 -11.51
N LEU A 206 1.09 7.85 -11.50
CA LEU A 206 0.97 6.92 -10.39
C LEU A 206 1.46 7.53 -9.08
N TYR A 207 2.61 8.20 -9.09
CA TYR A 207 3.13 8.87 -7.90
C TYR A 207 2.23 10.03 -7.46
N ALA A 208 1.78 10.88 -8.39
CA ALA A 208 0.92 12.02 -8.08
C ALA A 208 -0.42 11.57 -7.47
N GLN A 209 -1.07 10.58 -8.08
CA GLN A 209 -2.32 10.02 -7.59
C GLN A 209 -2.12 9.33 -6.25
N PHE A 210 -1.16 8.42 -6.14
CA PHE A 210 -1.07 7.58 -4.95
C PHE A 210 -0.56 8.34 -3.74
N SER A 211 0.43 9.22 -3.92
CA SER A 211 0.90 10.09 -2.86
C SER A 211 -0.12 11.16 -2.48
N GLY A 212 -0.89 11.68 -3.45
CA GLY A 212 -1.96 12.64 -3.22
C GLY A 212 -3.10 12.04 -2.38
N TRP A 213 -3.62 10.88 -2.76
CA TRP A 213 -4.65 10.18 -1.97
C TRP A 213 -4.14 9.74 -0.59
N SER A 214 -2.86 9.34 -0.48
CA SER A 214 -2.26 9.05 0.82
C SER A 214 -2.21 10.28 1.72
N ASP A 215 -1.88 11.46 1.17
CA ASP A 215 -1.87 12.72 1.92
C ASP A 215 -3.27 13.12 2.40
N VAL A 216 -4.29 12.94 1.55
CA VAL A 216 -5.70 13.15 1.94
C VAL A 216 -6.11 12.22 3.08
N ALA A 217 -5.76 10.93 2.98
CA ALA A 217 -6.03 9.92 4.01
C ALA A 217 -5.35 10.24 5.36
N ILE A 218 -4.07 10.64 5.32
CA ILE A 218 -3.29 11.05 6.49
C ILE A 218 -3.91 12.31 7.10
N GLY A 219 -4.28 13.30 6.27
CA GLY A 219 -4.86 14.55 6.74
C GLY A 219 -6.22 14.37 7.40
N PHE A 220 -7.10 13.52 6.87
CA PHE A 220 -8.35 13.17 7.54
C PHE A 220 -8.12 12.43 8.87
N SER A 221 -7.10 11.57 8.93
CA SER A 221 -6.74 10.88 10.17
C SER A 221 -6.27 11.85 11.24
N LEU A 222 -5.43 12.84 10.88
CA LEU A 222 -5.01 13.93 11.76
C LEU A 222 -6.19 14.77 12.25
N CYS A 223 -7.14 15.12 11.38
CA CYS A 223 -8.35 15.85 11.77
C CYS A 223 -9.23 15.09 12.78
N ILE A 224 -9.19 13.76 12.76
CA ILE A 224 -9.88 12.90 13.75
C ILE A 224 -9.06 12.77 15.04
N GLY A 225 -7.77 13.14 15.03
CA GLY A 225 -6.86 13.03 16.16
C GLY A 225 -6.15 11.67 16.26
N ILE A 226 -6.03 10.94 15.14
CA ILE A 226 -5.31 9.66 15.07
C ILE A 226 -4.14 9.82 14.10
N LYS A 227 -2.92 9.71 14.60
CA LYS A 227 -1.73 9.76 13.75
C LYS A 227 -1.51 8.41 13.07
N VAL A 228 -1.30 8.45 11.76
CA VAL A 228 -1.04 7.26 10.93
C VAL A 228 0.33 7.41 10.27
N SER A 229 0.95 6.29 9.91
CA SER A 229 2.30 6.27 9.33
C SER A 229 2.36 6.96 7.97
N GLU A 230 3.52 7.45 7.54
CA GLU A 230 3.67 8.00 6.19
C GLU A 230 3.76 6.87 5.15
N ASN A 231 3.23 7.11 3.95
CA ASN A 231 3.39 6.18 2.82
C ASN A 231 4.52 6.58 1.87
N PHE A 232 4.87 7.87 1.80
CA PHE A 232 5.85 8.38 0.84
C PHE A 232 6.84 9.34 1.49
N ASN A 233 8.12 9.18 1.19
CA ASN A 233 9.17 10.09 1.66
C ASN A 233 10.19 10.41 0.55
N ARG A 234 9.79 11.28 -0.37
CA ARG A 234 10.60 11.72 -1.52
C ARG A 234 11.25 10.54 -2.29
N PRO A 235 10.47 9.54 -2.75
CA PRO A 235 11.01 8.32 -3.34
C PRO A 235 11.88 8.55 -4.59
N LEU A 236 11.60 9.60 -5.36
CA LEU A 236 12.39 9.93 -6.55
C LEU A 236 13.78 10.50 -6.22
N SER A 237 14.06 10.82 -4.95
CA SER A 237 15.39 11.25 -4.49
C SER A 237 16.34 10.10 -4.13
N SER A 238 15.86 8.85 -4.27
CA SER A 238 16.55 7.64 -3.81
C SER A 238 17.79 7.33 -4.62
N LYS A 239 18.87 6.96 -3.94
CA LYS A 239 20.16 6.64 -4.58
C LYS A 239 20.32 5.17 -4.95
N SER A 240 19.37 4.32 -4.58
CA SER A 240 19.34 2.88 -4.91
C SER A 240 17.91 2.36 -4.81
N LEU A 241 17.66 1.18 -5.38
CA LEU A 241 16.35 0.50 -5.26
C LEU A 241 16.02 0.14 -3.81
N VAL A 242 17.03 -0.18 -2.98
CA VAL A 242 16.84 -0.44 -1.55
C VAL A 242 16.36 0.82 -0.82
N ASP A 243 16.89 2.00 -1.16
CA ASP A 243 16.45 3.29 -0.60
C ASP A 243 15.07 3.68 -1.13
N PHE A 244 14.78 3.39 -2.41
CA PHE A 244 13.47 3.63 -3.02
C PHE A 244 12.35 2.90 -2.29
N TRP A 245 12.47 1.60 -2.05
CA TRP A 245 11.46 0.81 -1.34
C TRP A 245 11.35 1.13 0.15
N LYS A 246 12.26 1.93 0.71
CA LYS A 246 12.11 2.51 2.07
C LYS A 246 11.34 3.84 2.06
N ARG A 247 11.05 4.39 0.89
CA ARG A 247 10.44 5.71 0.67
C ARG A 247 9.18 5.68 -0.18
N TRP A 248 8.92 4.58 -0.87
CA TRP A 248 7.74 4.32 -1.68
C TRP A 248 6.82 3.36 -0.95
N HIS A 249 5.52 3.68 -0.89
CA HIS A 249 4.48 2.88 -0.24
C HIS A 249 4.94 2.18 1.06
N ILE A 250 5.53 2.98 1.96
CA ILE A 250 6.30 2.55 3.13
C ILE A 250 5.51 1.58 4.01
N SER A 251 4.21 1.82 4.21
CA SER A 251 3.38 0.94 5.03
C SER A 251 3.30 -0.48 4.47
N LEU A 252 3.09 -0.64 3.16
CA LEU A 252 3.10 -1.97 2.50
C LEU A 252 4.50 -2.56 2.47
N SER A 253 5.53 -1.79 2.12
CA SER A 253 6.91 -2.29 2.11
C SER A 253 7.34 -2.79 3.50
N SER A 254 6.94 -2.09 4.57
CA SER A 254 7.17 -2.56 5.94
C SER A 254 6.33 -3.78 6.29
N TRP A 255 5.08 -3.85 5.83
CA TRP A 255 4.20 -5.01 5.99
C TRP A 255 4.81 -6.27 5.35
N CYS A 256 5.22 -6.19 4.09
CA CYS A 256 5.87 -7.28 3.38
C CYS A 256 7.22 -7.65 4.04
N LYS A 257 7.97 -6.67 4.52
CA LYS A 257 9.23 -6.91 5.24
C LYS A 257 9.01 -7.76 6.49
N ASP A 258 8.02 -7.40 7.30
CA ASP A 258 7.79 -8.01 8.62
C ASP A 258 7.08 -9.38 8.50
N TYR A 259 6.17 -9.54 7.52
CA TYR A 259 5.32 -10.73 7.40
C TYR A 259 5.70 -11.71 6.29
N VAL A 260 6.52 -11.30 5.32
CA VAL A 260 6.94 -12.15 4.20
C VAL A 260 8.45 -12.30 4.16
N PHE A 261 9.19 -11.20 3.97
CA PHE A 261 10.64 -11.21 3.82
C PHE A 261 11.35 -11.80 5.03
N THR A 262 11.06 -11.31 6.25
CA THR A 262 11.77 -11.74 7.46
C THR A 262 11.53 -13.22 7.75
N PRO A 263 10.29 -13.74 7.77
CA PRO A 263 10.05 -15.18 7.91
C PRO A 263 10.69 -16.00 6.80
N ALA A 264 10.58 -15.58 5.53
CA ALA A 264 11.18 -16.28 4.40
C ALA A 264 12.70 -16.37 4.52
N LEU A 265 13.37 -15.29 4.95
CA LEU A 265 14.81 -15.29 5.15
C LEU A 265 15.23 -16.24 6.28
N LEU A 266 14.48 -16.29 7.38
CA LEU A 266 14.76 -17.19 8.50
C LEU A 266 14.65 -18.67 8.10
N ILE A 267 13.65 -19.01 7.28
CA ILE A 267 13.39 -20.37 6.83
C ILE A 267 14.37 -20.79 5.73
N THR A 268 14.49 -19.98 4.67
CA THR A 268 15.26 -20.35 3.47
C THR A 268 16.75 -20.07 3.60
N ARG A 269 17.14 -19.14 4.49
CA ARG A 269 18.50 -18.59 4.61
C ARG A 269 19.07 -18.03 3.31
N ASN A 270 18.22 -17.78 2.32
CA ASN A 270 18.61 -17.29 1.00
C ASN A 270 18.01 -15.91 0.77
N LEU A 271 18.89 -14.90 0.63
CA LEU A 271 18.49 -13.52 0.46
C LEU A 271 17.67 -13.29 -0.81
N PHE A 272 18.06 -13.90 -1.94
CA PHE A 272 17.36 -13.73 -3.21
C PHE A 272 15.94 -14.30 -3.11
N ILE A 273 15.79 -15.53 -2.59
CA ILE A 273 14.47 -16.16 -2.42
C ILE A 273 13.57 -15.31 -1.51
N ALA A 274 14.10 -14.82 -0.38
CA ALA A 274 13.34 -13.98 0.54
C ALA A 274 12.89 -12.65 -0.08
N ILE A 275 13.77 -11.99 -0.86
CA ILE A 275 13.42 -10.75 -1.58
C ILE A 275 12.37 -11.06 -2.66
N SER A 276 12.57 -12.11 -3.45
CA SER A 276 11.65 -12.52 -4.52
C SER A 276 10.26 -12.84 -3.97
N LEU A 277 10.15 -13.63 -2.90
CA LEU A 277 8.88 -13.89 -2.24
C LEU A 277 8.21 -12.58 -1.78
N SER A 278 8.97 -11.67 -1.15
CA SER A 278 8.43 -10.41 -0.68
C SER A 278 7.94 -9.50 -1.82
N MET A 279 8.68 -9.42 -2.93
CA MET A 279 8.32 -8.57 -4.07
C MET A 279 7.19 -9.17 -4.90
N VAL A 280 7.16 -10.49 -5.07
CA VAL A 280 6.05 -11.19 -5.74
C VAL A 280 4.77 -11.08 -4.92
N THR A 281 4.82 -11.24 -3.58
CA THR A 281 3.64 -10.98 -2.74
C THR A 281 3.15 -9.54 -2.88
N MET A 282 4.06 -8.57 -2.97
CA MET A 282 3.69 -7.17 -3.20
C MET A 282 3.08 -6.96 -4.59
N GLY A 283 3.57 -7.65 -5.63
CA GLY A 283 2.95 -7.66 -6.96
C GLY A 283 1.53 -8.24 -6.95
N LEU A 284 1.37 -9.45 -6.38
CA LEU A 284 0.07 -10.13 -6.26
C LEU A 284 -0.94 -9.38 -5.37
N TRP A 285 -0.46 -8.52 -4.47
CA TRP A 285 -1.32 -7.61 -3.71
C TRP A 285 -2.02 -6.58 -4.62
N HIS A 286 -1.36 -6.13 -5.69
CA HIS A 286 -1.94 -5.21 -6.67
C HIS A 286 -2.97 -5.92 -7.55
N GLU A 287 -2.54 -7.00 -8.23
CA GLU A 287 -3.37 -7.77 -9.15
C GLU A 287 -2.79 -9.19 -9.32
N SER A 288 -3.66 -10.16 -9.52
CA SER A 288 -3.29 -11.57 -9.61
C SER A 288 -3.02 -11.99 -11.06
N SER A 289 -2.01 -11.39 -11.69
CA SER A 289 -1.62 -11.68 -13.07
C SER A 289 -0.13 -12.03 -13.21
N LEU A 290 0.24 -12.70 -14.31
CA LEU A 290 1.63 -13.05 -14.62
C LEU A 290 2.52 -11.81 -14.72
N TYR A 291 1.96 -10.69 -15.22
CA TYR A 291 2.64 -9.40 -15.26
C TYR A 291 3.19 -9.01 -13.88
N TYR A 292 2.37 -9.08 -12.83
CA TYR A 292 2.79 -8.69 -11.48
C TYR A 292 3.74 -9.69 -10.81
N ILE A 293 3.72 -10.96 -11.23
CA ILE A 293 4.73 -11.94 -10.82
C ILE A 293 6.08 -11.57 -11.42
N PHE A 294 6.14 -11.31 -12.73
CA PHE A 294 7.37 -10.89 -13.40
C PHE A 294 7.87 -9.53 -12.89
N TRP A 295 6.96 -8.60 -12.60
CA TRP A 295 7.27 -7.33 -11.95
C TRP A 295 7.92 -7.54 -10.58
N GLY A 296 7.40 -8.46 -9.77
CA GLY A 296 7.98 -8.81 -8.48
C GLY A 296 9.41 -9.37 -8.62
N ILE A 297 9.61 -10.30 -9.57
CA ILE A 297 10.93 -10.89 -9.85
C ILE A 297 11.91 -9.83 -10.36
N TYR A 298 11.46 -8.95 -11.26
CA TYR A 298 12.26 -7.84 -11.78
C TYR A 298 12.81 -6.99 -10.62
N HIS A 299 11.94 -6.46 -9.76
CA HIS A 299 12.40 -5.67 -8.61
C HIS A 299 13.28 -6.47 -7.65
N ALA A 300 13.02 -7.77 -7.47
CA ALA A 300 13.85 -8.61 -6.63
C ALA A 300 15.30 -8.75 -7.13
N ILE A 301 15.48 -8.86 -8.45
CA ILE A 301 16.80 -8.87 -9.08
C ILE A 301 17.51 -7.54 -8.81
N GLY A 302 16.86 -6.41 -9.12
CA GLY A 302 17.45 -5.08 -8.92
C GLY A 302 17.86 -4.80 -7.47
N ILE A 303 17.00 -5.15 -6.50
CA ILE A 303 17.29 -5.01 -5.07
C ILE A 303 18.46 -5.90 -4.65
N THR A 304 18.51 -7.14 -5.14
CA THR A 304 19.59 -8.09 -4.83
C THR A 304 20.92 -7.58 -5.36
N LEU A 305 20.97 -7.11 -6.61
CA LEU A 305 22.15 -6.50 -7.20
C LEU A 305 22.61 -5.28 -6.40
N CYS A 306 21.68 -4.38 -6.00
CA CYS A 306 22.01 -3.25 -5.14
C CYS A 306 22.61 -3.70 -3.80
N ARG A 307 22.07 -4.75 -3.17
CA ARG A 307 22.60 -5.27 -1.90
C ARG A 307 23.98 -5.90 -2.04
N LEU A 308 24.25 -6.60 -3.14
CA LEU A 308 25.57 -7.16 -3.43
C LEU A 308 26.59 -6.04 -3.64
N TYR A 309 26.24 -5.02 -4.43
CA TYR A 309 27.06 -3.83 -4.63
C TYR A 309 27.34 -3.06 -3.32
N MET A 310 26.35 -2.93 -2.44
CA MET A 310 26.53 -2.26 -1.14
C MET A 310 27.44 -3.04 -0.18
N LYS A 311 27.56 -4.36 -0.33
CA LYS A 311 28.45 -5.21 0.47
C LYS A 311 29.88 -5.23 -0.03
N GLN A 312 30.12 -4.75 -1.25
CA GLN A 312 31.45 -4.77 -1.84
C GLN A 312 32.30 -3.67 -1.21
N ASP A 313 33.40 -4.07 -0.61
CA ASP A 313 34.42 -3.20 -0.04
C ASP A 313 35.59 -3.11 -1.04
N ASN A 314 35.49 -2.19 -2.00
CA ASN A 314 36.44 -2.03 -3.09
C ASN A 314 36.84 -0.55 -3.18
N GLU A 315 38.15 -0.29 -3.20
CA GLU A 315 38.73 1.06 -3.27
C GLU A 315 38.18 1.88 -4.45
N ILE A 316 37.94 1.26 -5.61
CA ILE A 316 37.36 1.92 -6.79
C ILE A 316 35.92 2.37 -6.51
N VAL A 317 35.14 1.49 -5.86
CA VAL A 317 33.74 1.79 -5.51
C VAL A 317 33.68 2.93 -4.50
N GLU A 318 34.57 2.94 -3.52
CA GLU A 318 34.63 3.99 -2.52
C GLU A 318 35.10 5.33 -3.11
N TYR A 319 36.09 5.30 -4.01
CA TYR A 319 36.52 6.46 -4.77
C TYR A 319 35.39 7.06 -5.62
N LEU A 320 34.59 6.22 -6.30
CA LEU A 320 33.43 6.68 -7.07
C LEU A 320 32.37 7.31 -6.17
N ARG A 321 32.09 6.72 -4.99
CA ARG A 321 31.11 7.25 -4.03
C ARG A 321 31.41 8.65 -3.52
N GLN A 322 32.70 9.04 -3.47
CA GLN A 322 33.15 10.35 -3.03
C GLN A 322 32.94 11.46 -4.08
N ARG A 323 32.64 11.10 -5.35
CA ARG A 323 32.42 12.07 -6.42
C ARG A 323 31.05 12.72 -6.31
N PHE A 324 30.99 14.05 -6.47
CA PHE A 324 29.74 14.82 -6.37
C PHE A 324 28.65 14.34 -7.35
N TRP A 325 29.05 13.95 -8.56
CA TRP A 325 28.16 13.48 -9.63
C TRP A 325 27.63 12.06 -9.40
N TRP A 326 28.30 11.24 -8.59
CA TRP A 326 27.93 9.84 -8.37
C TRP A 326 26.52 9.72 -7.80
N SER A 327 26.16 10.62 -6.89
CA SER A 327 24.84 10.63 -6.28
C SER A 327 23.70 10.94 -7.27
N SER A 328 23.95 11.78 -8.27
CA SER A 328 23.00 12.08 -9.35
C SER A 328 22.92 10.93 -10.34
N PHE A 329 24.07 10.32 -10.66
CA PHE A 329 24.14 9.16 -11.53
C PHE A 329 23.36 7.96 -10.97
N THR A 330 23.54 7.60 -9.69
CA THR A 330 22.82 6.46 -9.10
C THR A 330 21.33 6.72 -8.93
N ARG A 331 20.92 7.97 -8.73
CA ARG A 331 19.50 8.39 -8.79
C ARG A 331 18.92 8.19 -10.18
N ALA A 332 19.61 8.67 -11.21
CA ALA A 332 19.19 8.50 -12.60
C ALA A 332 19.09 7.02 -12.97
N LEU A 333 20.06 6.21 -12.57
CA LEU A 333 20.04 4.75 -12.79
C LEU A 333 18.88 4.08 -12.05
N THR A 334 18.58 4.48 -10.82
CA THR A 334 17.45 3.96 -10.04
C THR A 334 16.13 4.28 -10.73
N ILE A 335 15.93 5.54 -11.14
CA ILE A 335 14.72 5.98 -11.85
C ILE A 335 14.60 5.26 -13.20
N PHE A 336 15.69 5.16 -13.95
CA PHE A 336 15.73 4.44 -15.22
C PHE A 336 15.29 2.99 -15.04
N TYR A 337 15.82 2.29 -14.03
CA TYR A 337 15.41 0.92 -13.73
C TYR A 337 13.91 0.80 -13.41
N LEU A 338 13.36 1.73 -12.61
CA LEU A 338 11.93 1.71 -12.26
C LEU A 338 11.02 1.89 -13.48
N ILE A 339 11.33 2.86 -14.34
CA ILE A 339 10.56 3.16 -15.57
C ILE A 339 10.56 1.94 -16.48
N ASN A 340 11.75 1.38 -16.71
CA ASN A 340 11.93 0.26 -17.63
C ASN A 340 11.22 -1.03 -17.17
N ALA A 341 10.83 -1.19 -15.91
CA ALA A 341 10.07 -2.35 -15.45
C ALA A 341 8.82 -2.59 -16.33
N SER A 342 8.02 -1.54 -16.55
CA SER A 342 6.79 -1.63 -17.35
C SER A 342 7.06 -1.89 -18.83
N VAL A 343 8.08 -1.24 -19.41
CA VAL A 343 8.46 -1.43 -20.82
C VAL A 343 8.98 -2.85 -21.06
N PHE A 344 9.89 -3.34 -20.22
CA PHE A 344 10.41 -4.70 -20.35
C PHE A 344 9.30 -5.73 -20.20
N ILE A 345 8.47 -5.63 -19.16
CA ILE A 345 7.45 -6.65 -18.89
C ILE A 345 6.32 -6.57 -19.92
N GLY A 346 5.94 -5.37 -20.37
CA GLY A 346 4.97 -5.17 -21.46
C GLY A 346 5.42 -5.84 -22.75
N LEU A 347 6.67 -5.63 -23.17
CA LEU A 347 7.24 -6.30 -24.36
C LEU A 347 7.26 -7.83 -24.24
N PHE A 348 7.50 -8.37 -23.04
CA PHE A 348 7.44 -9.82 -22.80
C PHE A 348 6.01 -10.35 -22.76
N TYR A 349 5.05 -9.55 -22.28
CA TYR A 349 3.65 -9.96 -22.13
C TYR A 349 2.89 -9.88 -23.45
N ASP A 350 3.09 -8.80 -24.22
CA ASP A 350 2.48 -8.60 -25.54
C ASP A 350 3.07 -9.53 -26.60
N GLY A 351 4.25 -10.10 -26.38
CA GLY A 351 4.84 -11.13 -27.25
C GLY A 351 4.38 -12.56 -26.95
N LEU A 352 3.61 -12.77 -25.86
CA LEU A 352 3.02 -14.06 -25.48
C LEU A 352 1.56 -14.23 -25.94
N TYR A 353 0.97 -13.17 -26.52
CA TYR A 353 -0.35 -13.13 -27.14
C TYR A 353 -0.23 -12.59 -28.57
#